data_AF-A0A9X4D8T6-F1
#
_entry.id   AF-A0A9X4D8T6-F1
#
_cell.length_a   1.000
_cell.length_b   1.000
_cell.length_c   1.000
_cell.angle_alpha   90.00
_cell.angle_beta   90.00
_cell.angle_gamma   90.00
#
_symmetry.space_group_name_H-M   'P 1'
#
loop_
_entity.id
_entity.type
_entity.pdbx_description
1 polymer ?
#
loop_
_entity_poly.entity_id
_entity_poly.type
_entity_poly.pdbx_seq_one_letter_code
_entity_poly.pdbx_strand_id
1 'polypeptide(L)'
;MKRESGASDTSEAMTVPSNTAHGARHCDTSPLDYSLEKLWALVSSDMPPSDQHARQALEHLVVQATKTSLDKLDKAVAETFALLFWYRNEDMREALENRLNMPRLAPVRKRRLMYLVDRLRRFPCMKPEQAEQMKKLVTRWKDLAQDLNGKQVEKAQAVNRYDKVAATWGVSEPVSSLMSLVLDLQTRHFVDAHHLPNGYSQLATRPPHH
;
A
#
# COMPACT_ATOMS: atom_id res chain seq x y z
N MET A 1 51.86 -37.99 -49.22
CA MET A 1 52.02 -39.42 -49.60
C MET A 1 52.22 -40.24 -48.33
N LYS A 2 51.42 -41.32 -48.17
CA LYS A 2 51.54 -42.46 -47.22
C LYS A 2 51.35 -42.14 -45.72
N ARG A 3 50.24 -42.61 -45.12
CA ARG A 3 50.02 -43.91 -44.39
C ARG A 3 50.56 -43.84 -42.96
N GLU A 4 50.01 -44.43 -41.91
CA GLU A 4 48.74 -45.06 -41.48
C GLU A 4 49.02 -45.56 -40.04
N SER A 5 47.98 -46.01 -39.32
CA SER A 5 48.03 -46.82 -38.07
C SER A 5 48.25 -46.02 -36.77
N GLY A 6 47.34 -46.02 -35.78
CA GLY A 6 46.75 -47.15 -35.03
C GLY A 6 47.54 -47.31 -33.71
N ALA A 7 47.00 -47.47 -32.50
CA ALA A 7 45.69 -47.88 -32.00
C ALA A 7 45.53 -47.49 -30.50
N SER A 8 44.26 -47.48 -30.05
CA SER A 8 43.69 -48.00 -28.78
C SER A 8 44.30 -47.70 -27.39
N ASP A 9 43.47 -47.12 -26.50
CA ASP A 9 43.20 -47.60 -25.13
C ASP A 9 41.89 -46.95 -24.61
N THR A 10 40.78 -47.69 -24.52
CA THR A 10 40.22 -48.46 -23.38
C THR A 10 39.51 -47.62 -22.30
N SER A 11 38.23 -48.01 -22.06
CA SER A 11 37.38 -47.91 -20.86
C SER A 11 37.23 -46.53 -20.19
N GLU A 12 36.04 -46.05 -19.82
CA GLU A 12 35.00 -46.75 -19.08
C GLU A 12 33.68 -45.98 -19.23
N ALA A 13 32.62 -46.68 -19.66
CA ALA A 13 31.28 -46.14 -19.73
C ALA A 13 30.63 -46.21 -18.35
N MET A 14 30.45 -45.08 -17.68
CA MET A 14 29.52 -44.95 -16.56
C MET A 14 28.18 -44.41 -17.06
N THR A 15 27.25 -45.33 -17.25
CA THR A 15 25.81 -45.05 -17.36
C THR A 15 25.31 -44.55 -16.01
N VAL A 16 24.92 -43.28 -15.93
CA VAL A 16 24.19 -42.74 -14.78
C VAL A 16 22.68 -42.80 -15.09
N PRO A 17 21.88 -43.44 -14.23
CA PRO A 17 20.45 -43.63 -14.47
C PRO A 17 19.66 -42.33 -14.30
N SER A 18 18.64 -42.20 -15.16
CA SER A 18 17.57 -41.21 -15.07
C SER A 18 16.67 -41.47 -13.86
N ASN A 19 15.98 -40.39 -13.45
CA ASN A 19 14.89 -40.28 -12.49
C ASN A 19 15.23 -40.18 -11.01
N THR A 20 15.22 -38.95 -10.49
CA THR A 20 14.49 -38.67 -9.25
C THR A 20 13.88 -37.27 -9.29
N ALA A 21 12.55 -37.27 -9.25
CA ALA A 21 11.60 -36.19 -9.01
C ALA A 21 12.17 -34.81 -8.62
N HIS A 22 11.98 -33.84 -9.52
CA HIS A 22 11.85 -32.44 -9.14
C HIS A 22 10.53 -32.25 -8.38
N GLY A 23 10.60 -32.46 -7.06
CA GLY A 23 9.64 -31.90 -6.12
C GLY A 23 9.86 -30.40 -5.98
N ALA A 24 9.68 -29.65 -7.07
CA ALA A 24 9.42 -28.22 -6.97
C ALA A 24 8.07 -28.11 -6.25
N ARG A 25 8.12 -27.78 -4.96
CA ARG A 25 6.95 -27.21 -4.29
C ARG A 25 6.65 -25.92 -5.02
N HIS A 26 5.79 -26.02 -6.02
CA HIS A 26 4.97 -24.93 -6.46
C HIS A 26 4.26 -24.43 -5.21
N CYS A 27 4.78 -23.36 -4.62
CA CYS A 27 3.93 -22.48 -3.85
C CYS A 27 2.91 -21.95 -4.85
N ASP A 28 1.77 -22.64 -4.93
CA ASP A 28 0.55 -22.11 -5.52
C ASP A 28 0.11 -20.90 -4.70
N THR A 29 0.81 -19.78 -4.88
CA THR A 29 0.23 -18.47 -4.62
C THR A 29 -0.72 -18.22 -5.78
N SER A 30 -1.90 -18.84 -5.71
CA SER A 30 -3.05 -18.41 -6.49
C SER A 30 -3.13 -16.88 -6.37
N PRO A 31 -3.28 -16.13 -7.47
CA PRO A 31 -3.50 -14.70 -7.40
C PRO A 31 -4.74 -14.51 -6.54
N LEU A 32 -4.57 -13.99 -5.33
CA LEU A 32 -5.69 -13.71 -4.45
C LEU A 32 -6.62 -12.80 -5.23
N ASP A 33 -7.80 -13.32 -5.55
CA ASP A 33 -8.85 -12.63 -6.26
C ASP A 33 -9.43 -11.59 -5.29
N TYR A 34 -8.82 -10.39 -5.30
CA TYR A 34 -9.16 -9.25 -4.47
C TYR A 34 -10.31 -8.44 -5.07
N SER A 35 -11.42 -9.12 -5.40
CA SER A 35 -12.65 -8.43 -5.77
C SER A 35 -13.06 -7.44 -4.67
N LEU A 36 -13.61 -6.28 -5.08
CA LEU A 36 -14.09 -5.23 -4.18
C LEU A 36 -15.01 -5.80 -3.09
N GLU A 37 -15.81 -6.83 -3.39
CA GLU A 37 -16.68 -7.50 -2.41
C GLU A 37 -15.92 -8.23 -1.30
N LYS A 38 -14.81 -8.91 -1.63
CA LYS A 38 -13.94 -9.58 -0.63
C LYS A 38 -13.17 -8.57 0.21
N LEU A 39 -12.80 -7.43 -0.39
CA LEU A 39 -12.17 -6.32 0.30
C LEU A 39 -13.16 -5.52 1.17
N TRP A 40 -14.43 -5.46 0.75
CA TRP A 40 -15.54 -4.88 1.51
C TRP A 40 -15.94 -5.76 2.68
N ALA A 41 -15.84 -7.08 2.54
CA ALA A 41 -15.99 -8.02 3.65
C ALA A 41 -14.95 -7.79 4.78
N LEU A 42 -13.80 -7.17 4.49
CA LEU A 42 -12.83 -6.73 5.51
C LEU A 42 -13.29 -5.47 6.26
N VAL A 43 -14.19 -4.68 5.68
CA VAL A 43 -14.74 -3.45 6.27
C VAL A 43 -15.94 -3.77 7.18
N SER A 44 -16.78 -4.74 6.80
CA SER A 44 -17.91 -5.23 7.60
C SER A 44 -17.43 -6.00 8.83
N SER A 45 -17.95 -5.64 10.01
CA SER A 45 -17.35 -5.84 11.34
C SER A 45 -17.32 -7.29 11.91
N ASP A 46 -17.51 -8.34 11.10
CA ASP A 46 -17.70 -9.72 11.60
C ASP A 46 -16.45 -10.61 11.56
N MET A 47 -15.27 -10.06 11.23
CA MET A 47 -14.04 -10.86 11.15
C MET A 47 -13.30 -10.93 12.49
N PRO A 48 -12.98 -12.15 13.00
CA PRO A 48 -12.25 -12.29 14.25
C PRO A 48 -10.84 -11.68 14.14
N PRO A 49 -10.34 -11.03 15.22
CA PRO A 49 -9.07 -10.29 15.23
C PRO A 49 -7.81 -11.16 15.02
N SER A 50 -7.95 -12.47 14.82
CA SER A 50 -6.86 -13.42 14.59
C SER A 50 -6.73 -13.92 13.15
N ASP A 51 -7.49 -13.38 12.18
CA ASP A 51 -7.40 -13.89 10.81
C ASP A 51 -6.12 -13.42 10.11
N GLN A 52 -5.16 -14.34 10.02
CA GLN A 52 -3.91 -14.17 9.28
C GLN A 52 -4.16 -13.76 7.82
N HIS A 53 -5.28 -14.18 7.21
CA HIS A 53 -5.62 -13.81 5.84
C HIS A 53 -6.00 -12.33 5.72
N ALA A 54 -6.74 -11.79 6.70
CA ALA A 54 -7.11 -10.37 6.72
C ALA A 54 -5.85 -9.48 6.85
N ARG A 55 -4.90 -9.89 7.69
CA ARG A 55 -3.60 -9.20 7.82
C ARG A 55 -2.80 -9.24 6.51
N GLN A 56 -2.70 -10.41 5.88
CA GLN A 56 -2.02 -10.56 4.58
C GLN A 56 -2.71 -9.74 3.47
N ALA A 57 -4.03 -9.66 3.47
CA ALA A 57 -4.79 -8.84 2.52
C ALA A 57 -4.52 -7.35 2.71
N LEU A 58 -4.48 -6.86 3.96
CA LEU A 58 -4.12 -5.48 4.29
C LEU A 58 -2.68 -5.16 3.87
N GLU A 59 -1.73 -6.03 4.17
CA GLU A 59 -0.34 -5.87 3.74
C GLU A 59 -0.22 -5.80 2.22
N HIS A 60 -0.91 -6.70 1.51
CA HIS A 60 -0.95 -6.70 0.06
C HIS A 60 -1.56 -5.40 -0.49
N LEU A 61 -2.66 -4.94 0.09
CA LEU A 61 -3.30 -3.68 -0.31
C LEU A 61 -2.35 -2.47 -0.15
N VAL A 62 -1.66 -2.37 0.99
CA VAL A 62 -0.65 -1.32 1.25
C VAL A 62 0.49 -1.39 0.24
N VAL A 63 0.90 -2.61 -0.16
CA VAL A 63 1.89 -2.82 -1.21
C VAL A 63 1.37 -2.30 -2.54
N GLN A 64 0.16 -2.67 -2.97
CA GLN A 64 -0.43 -2.29 -4.24
C GLN A 64 -0.63 -0.78 -4.35
N ALA A 65 -1.15 -0.15 -3.29
CA ALA A 65 -1.38 1.29 -3.20
C ALA A 65 -0.13 2.15 -3.47
N THR A 66 1.07 1.57 -3.37
CA THR A 66 2.35 2.29 -3.51
C THR A 66 3.34 1.63 -4.46
N LYS A 67 2.98 0.50 -5.09
CA LYS A 67 3.87 -0.23 -6.00
C LYS A 67 4.06 0.54 -7.30
N THR A 68 2.96 1.00 -7.87
CA THR A 68 2.92 1.81 -9.09
C THR A 68 2.86 3.30 -8.75
N SER A 69 2.90 4.12 -9.78
CA SER A 69 2.66 5.56 -9.68
C SER A 69 1.21 5.82 -9.30
N LEU A 70 0.95 6.81 -8.44
CA LEU A 70 -0.37 7.10 -7.88
C LEU A 70 -1.39 7.54 -8.94
N ASP A 71 -0.94 8.09 -10.07
CA ASP A 71 -1.79 8.41 -11.23
C ASP A 71 -2.30 7.18 -11.98
N LYS A 72 -1.65 6.03 -11.78
CA LYS A 72 -2.00 4.73 -12.35
C LYS A 72 -2.53 3.76 -11.30
N LEU A 73 -2.90 4.27 -10.13
CA LEU A 73 -3.43 3.43 -9.08
C LEU A 73 -4.82 2.94 -9.49
N ASP A 74 -5.02 1.62 -9.41
CA ASP A 74 -6.31 1.01 -9.70
C ASP A 74 -7.41 1.57 -8.79
N LYS A 75 -8.60 1.78 -9.35
CA LYS A 75 -9.73 2.38 -8.64
C LYS A 75 -10.13 1.55 -7.42
N ALA A 76 -10.26 0.24 -7.55
CA ALA A 76 -10.68 -0.62 -6.45
C ALA A 76 -9.64 -0.63 -5.32
N VAL A 77 -8.35 -0.61 -5.67
CA VAL A 77 -7.25 -0.48 -4.69
C VAL A 77 -7.34 0.86 -3.95
N ALA A 78 -7.55 1.97 -4.66
CA ALA A 78 -7.67 3.29 -4.08
C ALA A 78 -8.85 3.41 -3.10
N GLU A 79 -10.03 2.99 -3.54
CA GLU A 79 -11.27 3.02 -2.75
C GLU A 79 -11.11 2.16 -1.49
N THR A 80 -10.65 0.92 -1.66
CA THR A 80 -10.44 0.00 -0.53
C THR A 80 -9.43 0.55 0.47
N PHE A 81 -8.31 1.09 -0.03
CA PHE A 81 -7.29 1.69 0.84
C PHE A 81 -7.88 2.81 1.70
N ALA A 82 -8.66 3.71 1.10
CA ALA A 82 -9.28 4.82 1.81
C ALA A 82 -10.31 4.34 2.84
N LEU A 83 -11.16 3.37 2.47
CA LEU A 83 -12.18 2.80 3.35
C LEU A 83 -11.56 2.13 4.58
N LEU A 84 -10.57 1.26 4.39
CA LEU A 84 -9.89 0.62 5.52
C LEU A 84 -9.09 1.62 6.35
N PHE A 85 -8.51 2.64 5.70
CA PHE A 85 -7.82 3.72 6.41
C PHE A 85 -8.73 4.53 7.33
N TRP A 86 -9.93 4.89 6.88
CA TRP A 86 -10.89 5.67 7.66
C TRP A 86 -11.65 4.82 8.68
N TYR A 87 -12.07 3.62 8.31
CA TYR A 87 -13.06 2.86 9.08
C TYR A 87 -12.49 1.61 9.80
N ARG A 88 -11.29 1.16 9.43
CA ARG A 88 -10.52 0.08 10.09
C ARG A 88 -9.12 0.60 10.52
N ASN A 89 -9.10 1.76 11.15
CA ASN A 89 -7.89 2.55 11.38
C ASN A 89 -6.77 1.83 12.16
N GLU A 90 -7.12 1.04 13.18
CA GLU A 90 -6.14 0.32 14.01
C GLU A 90 -5.36 -0.73 13.20
N ASP A 91 -6.08 -1.61 12.48
CA ASP A 91 -5.47 -2.64 11.61
C ASP A 91 -4.64 -1.99 10.49
N MET A 92 -5.17 -0.91 9.91
CA MET A 92 -4.48 -0.18 8.86
C MET A 92 -3.20 0.47 9.39
N ARG A 93 -3.21 1.03 10.61
CA ARG A 93 -2.02 1.60 11.25
C ARG A 93 -0.90 0.58 11.37
N GLU A 94 -1.23 -0.61 11.87
CA GLU A 94 -0.26 -1.70 12.02
C GLU A 94 0.33 -2.10 10.66
N ALA A 95 -0.51 -2.30 9.64
CA ALA A 95 -0.06 -2.64 8.28
C ALA A 95 0.84 -1.54 7.67
N LEU A 96 0.51 -0.26 7.91
CA LEU A 96 1.33 0.88 7.49
C LEU A 96 2.69 0.89 8.19
N GLU A 97 2.73 0.72 9.51
CA GLU A 97 3.96 0.69 10.30
C GLU A 97 4.86 -0.48 9.87
N ASN A 98 4.29 -1.68 9.74
CA ASN A 98 5.01 -2.86 9.25
C ASN A 98 5.61 -2.60 7.87
N ARG A 99 4.84 -1.99 6.96
CA ARG A 99 5.34 -1.66 5.63
C ARG A 99 6.49 -0.66 5.66
N LEU A 100 6.35 0.43 6.43
CA LEU A 100 7.35 1.49 6.48
C LEU A 100 8.66 1.03 7.11
N ASN A 101 8.58 0.12 8.08
CA ASN A 101 9.72 -0.51 8.74
C ASN A 101 10.37 -1.61 7.89
N MET A 102 9.76 -2.04 6.78
CA MET A 102 10.34 -3.07 5.92
C MET A 102 11.71 -2.62 5.39
N PRO A 103 12.77 -3.44 5.60
CA PRO A 103 14.09 -3.15 5.07
C PRO A 103 14.06 -2.99 3.55
N ARG A 104 14.88 -2.07 3.02
CA ARG A 104 15.03 -1.83 1.56
C ARG A 104 13.77 -1.37 0.84
N LEU A 105 12.70 -1.00 1.54
CA LEU A 105 11.58 -0.32 0.89
C LEU A 105 12.06 1.00 0.28
N ALA A 106 11.96 1.10 -1.05
CA ALA A 106 12.43 2.25 -1.81
C ALA A 106 11.87 3.57 -1.24
N PRO A 107 12.69 4.63 -1.06
CA PRO A 107 12.26 5.89 -0.45
C PRO A 107 11.03 6.51 -1.12
N VAL A 108 10.93 6.41 -2.46
CA VAL A 108 9.75 6.89 -3.20
C VAL A 108 8.46 6.21 -2.76
N ARG A 109 8.49 4.91 -2.44
CA ARG A 109 7.30 4.17 -1.98
C ARG A 109 6.91 4.57 -0.56
N LYS A 110 7.89 4.81 0.32
CA LYS A 110 7.63 5.35 1.65
C LYS A 110 6.98 6.73 1.57
N ARG A 111 7.49 7.60 0.69
CA ARG A 111 6.93 8.94 0.46
C ARG A 111 5.52 8.90 -0.13
N ARG A 112 5.25 8.03 -1.11
CA ARG A 112 3.87 7.79 -1.59
C ARG A 112 2.94 7.37 -0.45
N LEU A 113 3.39 6.46 0.41
CA LEU A 113 2.58 5.99 1.54
C LEU A 113 2.28 7.12 2.53
N MET A 114 3.30 7.88 2.92
CA MET A 114 3.14 9.02 3.84
C MET A 114 2.34 10.17 3.25
N TYR A 115 2.46 10.38 1.94
CA TYR A 115 1.59 11.28 1.22
C TYR A 115 0.11 10.88 1.33
N LEU A 116 -0.23 9.61 1.06
CA LEU A 116 -1.60 9.12 1.19
C LEU A 116 -2.13 9.25 2.62
N VAL A 117 -1.33 8.84 3.62
CA VAL A 117 -1.71 8.94 5.03
C VAL A 117 -1.92 10.40 5.45
N ASP A 118 -0.99 11.31 5.12
CA ASP A 118 -1.09 12.72 5.50
C ASP A 118 -2.23 13.44 4.80
N ARG A 119 -2.64 12.98 3.61
CA ARG A 119 -3.79 13.52 2.89
C ARG A 119 -5.10 12.98 3.45
N LEU A 120 -5.23 11.65 3.59
CA LEU A 120 -6.48 11.00 4.00
C LEU A 120 -6.85 11.26 5.46
N ARG A 121 -5.87 11.46 6.36
CA ARG A 121 -6.15 11.76 7.79
C ARG A 121 -6.82 13.11 8.03
N ARG A 122 -6.87 13.98 7.02
CA ARG A 122 -7.44 15.34 7.10
C ARG A 122 -8.93 15.36 6.79
N PHE A 123 -9.50 14.24 6.37
CA PHE A 123 -10.93 14.14 6.04
C PHE A 123 -11.77 14.05 7.33
N PRO A 124 -12.93 14.74 7.36
CA PRO A 124 -13.77 14.85 8.55
C PRO A 124 -14.49 13.55 8.93
N CYS A 125 -14.57 12.57 8.02
CA CYS A 125 -15.16 11.26 8.30
C CYS A 125 -14.38 10.46 9.35
N MET A 126 -13.08 10.68 9.47
CA MET A 126 -12.23 10.02 10.46
C MET A 126 -12.48 10.61 11.86
N LYS A 127 -12.49 9.76 12.89
CA LYS A 127 -12.60 10.24 14.28
C LYS A 127 -11.36 11.07 14.65
N PRO A 128 -11.52 12.20 15.37
CA PRO A 128 -10.42 13.04 15.84
C PRO A 128 -9.26 12.27 16.48
N GLU A 129 -9.54 11.25 17.30
CA GLU A 129 -8.50 10.45 17.97
C GLU A 129 -7.68 9.65 16.95
N GLN A 130 -8.34 9.02 15.98
CA GLN A 130 -7.71 8.27 14.88
C GLN A 130 -6.89 9.21 13.99
N ALA A 131 -7.42 10.40 13.68
CA ALA A 131 -6.72 11.41 12.91
C ALA A 131 -5.43 11.88 13.62
N GLU A 132 -5.46 12.02 14.95
CA GLU A 132 -4.27 12.36 15.75
C GLU A 132 -3.28 11.20 15.82
N GLN A 133 -3.73 9.94 15.89
CA GLN A 133 -2.83 8.78 15.78
C GLN A 133 -2.12 8.75 14.41
N MET A 134 -2.85 8.96 13.31
CA MET A 134 -2.26 9.04 11.97
C MET A 134 -1.32 10.24 11.82
N LYS A 135 -1.61 11.36 12.50
CA LYS A 135 -0.70 12.51 12.57
C LYS A 135 0.61 12.18 13.29
N LYS A 136 0.55 11.42 14.38
CA LYS A 136 1.74 10.92 15.09
C LYS A 136 2.56 10.01 14.17
N LEU A 137 1.92 9.10 13.44
CA LEU A 137 2.59 8.27 12.44
C LEU A 137 3.31 9.13 11.39
N VAL A 138 2.62 10.08 10.76
CA VAL A 138 3.22 11.04 9.81
C VAL A 138 4.42 11.77 10.42
N THR A 139 4.32 12.20 11.67
CA THR A 139 5.38 12.94 12.36
C THR A 139 6.64 12.11 12.55
N ARG A 140 6.52 10.80 12.85
CA ARG A 140 7.66 9.89 12.99
C ARG A 140 8.46 9.71 11.71
N TRP A 141 7.86 9.95 10.55
CA TRP A 141 8.48 9.76 9.24
C TRP A 141 8.81 11.08 8.53
N LYS A 142 8.82 12.21 9.26
CA LYS A 142 9.11 13.54 8.69
C LYS A 142 10.51 13.64 8.07
N ASP A 143 11.47 12.87 8.55
CA ASP A 143 12.83 12.88 8.01
C ASP A 143 12.84 12.49 6.52
N LEU A 144 11.91 11.63 6.08
CA LEU A 144 11.75 11.30 4.65
C LEU A 144 11.38 12.50 3.77
N ALA A 145 10.76 13.53 4.35
CA ALA A 145 10.45 14.79 3.70
C ALA A 145 11.60 15.79 3.79
N GLN A 146 12.46 15.69 4.81
CA GLN A 146 13.63 16.56 4.98
C GLN A 146 14.78 16.17 4.03
N ASP A 147 14.90 14.89 3.67
CA ASP A 147 15.91 14.38 2.73
C ASP A 147 15.62 14.71 1.26
N LEU A 148 14.56 15.48 0.97
CA LEU A 148 14.20 15.86 -0.39
C LEU A 148 15.14 16.95 -0.91
N ASN A 149 15.63 16.77 -2.14
CA ASN A 149 16.35 17.85 -2.82
C ASN A 149 15.37 18.88 -3.39
N GLY A 150 15.85 20.12 -3.60
CA GLY A 150 15.03 21.23 -4.10
C GLY A 150 14.31 20.91 -5.42
N LYS A 151 14.97 20.20 -6.34
CA LYS A 151 14.38 19.79 -7.63
C LYS A 151 13.17 18.86 -7.46
N GLN A 152 13.19 17.96 -6.48
CA GLN A 152 12.07 17.06 -6.19
C GLN A 152 10.86 17.85 -5.68
N VAL A 153 11.10 18.81 -4.79
CA VAL A 153 10.04 19.67 -4.25
C VAL A 153 9.46 20.57 -5.34
N GLU A 154 10.31 21.22 -6.14
CA GLU A 154 9.87 22.05 -7.28
C GLU A 154 9.04 21.26 -8.29
N LYS A 155 9.49 20.05 -8.67
CA LYS A 155 8.74 19.19 -9.58
C LYS A 155 7.38 18.80 -9.00
N ALA A 156 7.34 18.45 -7.71
CA ALA A 156 6.08 18.11 -7.04
C ALA A 156 5.12 19.32 -7.00
N GLN A 157 5.61 20.52 -6.70
CA GLN A 157 4.82 21.75 -6.73
C GLN A 157 4.33 22.10 -8.14
N ALA A 158 5.15 21.89 -9.17
CA ALA A 158 4.77 22.17 -10.56
C ALA A 158 3.62 21.25 -11.02
N VAL A 159 3.68 19.95 -10.70
CA VAL A 159 2.63 18.99 -11.06
C VAL A 159 1.38 19.15 -10.20
N ASN A 160 1.56 19.39 -8.89
CA ASN A 160 0.51 19.39 -7.89
C ASN A 160 0.35 20.77 -7.22
N ARG A 161 0.16 21.81 -8.05
CA ARG A 161 0.20 23.24 -7.63
C ARG A 161 -0.58 23.58 -6.36
N TYR A 162 -1.75 22.97 -6.17
CA TYR A 162 -2.64 23.25 -5.03
C TYR A 162 -2.50 22.25 -3.88
N ASP A 163 -1.74 21.18 -4.08
CA ASP A 163 -1.54 20.14 -3.08
C ASP A 163 -0.17 20.28 -2.43
N LYS A 164 -0.15 21.07 -1.36
CA LYS A 164 1.04 21.27 -0.52
C LYS A 164 1.53 19.98 0.12
N VAL A 165 0.66 18.98 0.32
CA VAL A 165 1.04 17.68 0.90
C VAL A 165 1.91 16.91 -0.10
N ALA A 166 1.56 16.94 -1.39
CA ALA A 166 2.39 16.34 -2.44
C ALA A 166 3.79 16.95 -2.48
N ALA A 167 3.89 18.28 -2.35
CA ALA A 167 5.16 18.99 -2.27
C ALA A 167 5.98 18.58 -1.03
N THR A 168 5.36 18.54 0.15
CA THR A 168 6.00 18.09 1.40
C THR A 168 6.64 16.71 1.25
N TRP A 169 5.98 15.80 0.55
CA TRP A 169 6.47 14.43 0.36
C TRP A 169 7.22 14.23 -0.97
N GLY A 170 7.49 15.29 -1.74
CA GLY A 170 8.19 15.21 -3.03
C GLY A 170 7.51 14.27 -4.04
N VAL A 171 6.18 14.14 -3.95
CA VAL A 171 5.36 13.33 -4.84
C VAL A 171 5.01 14.16 -6.07
N SER A 172 5.68 13.86 -7.18
CA SER A 172 5.49 14.54 -8.48
C SER A 172 4.51 13.83 -9.41
N GLU A 173 3.64 13.01 -8.83
CA GLU A 173 2.65 12.21 -9.54
C GLU A 173 1.32 12.96 -9.48
N PRO A 174 0.56 13.07 -10.58
CA PRO A 174 -0.74 13.72 -10.55
C PRO A 174 -1.74 12.84 -9.78
N VAL A 175 -2.30 13.41 -8.73
CA VAL A 175 -3.06 12.68 -7.69
C VAL A 175 -4.50 13.17 -7.57
N SER A 176 -4.89 14.18 -8.37
CA SER A 176 -6.24 14.75 -8.37
C SER A 176 -7.31 13.72 -8.74
N SER A 177 -7.02 12.85 -9.72
CA SER A 177 -7.92 11.75 -10.11
C SER A 177 -8.12 10.78 -8.95
N LEU A 178 -7.02 10.35 -8.32
CA LEU A 178 -7.05 9.48 -7.15
C LEU A 178 -7.89 10.05 -6.02
N MET A 179 -7.71 11.34 -5.72
CA MET A 179 -8.51 11.99 -4.68
C MET A 179 -9.98 12.06 -5.05
N SER A 180 -10.30 12.36 -6.30
CA SER A 180 -11.69 12.39 -6.78
C SER A 180 -12.41 11.05 -6.61
N LEU A 181 -11.71 9.92 -6.76
CA LEU A 181 -12.30 8.59 -6.60
C LEU A 181 -12.81 8.32 -5.18
N VAL A 182 -12.15 8.89 -4.17
CA VAL A 182 -12.45 8.57 -2.78
C VAL A 182 -13.33 9.61 -2.08
N LEU A 183 -13.71 10.70 -2.78
CA LEU A 183 -14.49 11.79 -2.19
C LEU A 183 -15.91 11.35 -1.79
N ASP A 184 -16.53 10.42 -2.51
CA ASP A 184 -17.90 9.99 -2.18
C ASP A 184 -17.93 9.14 -0.89
N LEU A 185 -16.84 8.41 -0.64
CA LEU A 185 -16.67 7.47 0.47
C LEU A 185 -16.49 8.16 1.84
N GLN A 186 -16.15 9.44 1.85
CA GLN A 186 -16.02 10.22 3.07
C GLN A 186 -17.34 10.87 3.49
N THR A 187 -18.36 10.94 2.63
CA THR A 187 -19.56 11.77 2.92
C THR A 187 -20.37 11.24 4.10
N ARG A 188 -21.04 12.14 4.82
CA ARG A 188 -21.97 11.76 5.89
C ARG A 188 -23.07 10.81 5.39
N HIS A 189 -23.58 11.04 4.17
CA HIS A 189 -24.60 10.17 3.57
C HIS A 189 -24.07 8.73 3.36
N PHE A 190 -22.88 8.59 2.79
CA PHE A 190 -22.25 7.27 2.59
C PHE A 190 -22.05 6.56 3.93
N VAL A 191 -21.47 7.26 4.91
CA VAL A 191 -21.23 6.74 6.24
C VAL A 191 -22.52 6.25 6.91
N ASP A 192 -23.58 7.05 6.87
CA ASP A 192 -24.86 6.72 7.50
C ASP A 192 -25.54 5.53 6.79
N ALA A 193 -25.50 5.49 5.45
CA ALA A 193 -26.06 4.41 4.64
C ALA A 193 -25.36 3.05 4.86
N HIS A 194 -24.09 3.07 5.26
CA HIS A 194 -23.28 1.87 5.50
C HIS A 194 -23.01 1.60 6.99
N HIS A 195 -23.66 2.35 7.90
CA HIS A 195 -23.50 2.22 9.35
C HIS A 195 -22.04 2.24 9.83
N LEU A 196 -21.21 3.09 9.20
CA LEU A 196 -19.78 3.13 9.46
C LEU A 196 -19.42 3.99 10.68
N PRO A 197 -18.40 3.60 11.46
CA PRO A 197 -17.89 4.43 12.55
C PRO A 197 -17.30 5.73 11.99
N ASN A 198 -17.73 6.90 12.48
CA ASN A 198 -17.30 8.19 11.91
C ASN A 198 -17.05 9.30 12.94
N GLY A 199 -16.40 10.37 12.50
CA GLY A 199 -16.03 11.54 13.28
C GLY A 199 -16.99 12.73 13.22
N TYR A 200 -18.05 12.68 12.40
CA TYR A 200 -18.88 13.86 12.11
C TYR A 200 -19.59 14.44 13.34
N SER A 201 -20.07 13.59 14.25
CA SER A 201 -20.74 14.03 15.48
C SER A 201 -19.83 14.80 16.43
N GLN A 202 -18.53 14.49 16.44
CA GLN A 202 -17.55 15.08 17.35
C GLN A 202 -17.00 16.42 16.83
N LEU A 203 -17.12 16.67 15.52
CA LEU A 203 -16.79 17.96 14.91
C LEU A 203 -17.80 19.05 15.31
N ALA A 204 -19.08 18.68 15.46
CA ALA A 204 -20.13 19.61 15.87
C ALA A 204 -19.98 20.09 17.32
N THR A 205 -19.27 19.33 18.16
CA THR A 205 -19.09 19.61 19.59
C THR A 205 -17.80 20.35 19.93
N ARG A 206 -16.93 20.61 18.94
CA ARG A 206 -15.65 21.28 19.18
C ARG A 206 -15.85 22.80 19.14
N PRO A 207 -15.65 23.54 20.26
CA PRO A 207 -15.76 24.99 20.22
C PRO A 207 -14.69 25.56 19.29
N PRO A 208 -14.97 26.66 18.58
CA PRO A 208 -13.97 27.32 17.76
C PRO A 208 -12.82 27.76 18.67
N HIS A 209 -11.61 27.28 18.38
CA HIS A 209 -10.40 27.84 18.99
C HIS A 209 -10.25 29.27 18.45
N HIS A 210 -10.48 30.25 19.32
CA HIS A 210 -10.11 31.65 19.14
C HIS A 210 -8.60 31.83 19.23
#